data_AF-A0A0Q8ZPM3-F1
#
_entry.id   AF-A0A0Q8ZPM3-F1
#
_cell.length_a   1.000
_cell.length_b   1.000
_cell.length_c   1.000
_cell.angle_alpha   90.00
_cell.angle_beta   90.00
_cell.angle_gamma   90.00
#
_symmetry.space_group_name_H-M   'P 1'
#
loop_
_entity.id
_entity.type
_entity.pdbx_description
1 polymer ?
#
loop_
_entity_poly.entity_id
_entity_poly.type
_entity_poly.pdbx_seq_one_letter_code
_entity_poly.pdbx_strand_id
1 'polypeptide(L)'
;MPLSHIASLFDGVHFEPAEEIVDRPGWLLAQKCKFWSESDPTQQGTMLFVYRSPLMPCTHKWYQPVAAELLAAEKINILADMQVVDEGMMHGSGQSLIVGIVGHDFVGPHTVDEAVAIIADAYSTESEVA
;
A
#
# COMPACT_ATOMS: atom_id res chain seq x y z
N MET A 1 9.17 -2.13 -3.98
CA MET A 1 8.34 -1.67 -5.10
C MET A 1 7.79 -0.28 -4.82
N PRO A 2 7.87 0.66 -5.77
CA PRO A 2 7.16 1.94 -5.69
C PRO A 2 5.66 1.76 -6.01
N LEU A 3 4.82 2.59 -5.39
CA LEU A 3 3.36 2.55 -5.52
C LEU A 3 2.87 2.74 -6.97
N SER A 4 3.69 3.41 -7.80
CA SER A 4 3.47 3.56 -9.24
C SER A 4 3.47 2.24 -10.02
N HIS A 5 4.23 1.24 -9.58
CA HIS A 5 4.21 -0.08 -10.21
C HIS A 5 2.89 -0.81 -9.91
N ILE A 6 2.45 -0.77 -8.65
CA ILE A 6 1.18 -1.37 -8.20
C ILE A 6 -0.01 -0.73 -8.94
N ALA A 7 -0.01 0.59 -9.10
CA ALA A 7 -1.05 1.31 -9.85
C ALA A 7 -1.23 0.79 -11.29
N SER A 8 -0.15 0.34 -11.94
CA SER A 8 -0.22 -0.18 -13.31
C SER A 8 -0.85 -1.57 -13.44
N LEU A 9 -1.06 -2.29 -12.31
CA LEU A 9 -1.63 -3.64 -12.31
C LEU A 9 -3.16 -3.67 -12.42
N PHE A 10 -3.82 -2.54 -12.17
CA PHE A 10 -5.28 -2.45 -12.10
C PHE A 10 -5.83 -1.81 -13.36
N ASP A 11 -6.47 -2.61 -14.22
CA ASP A 11 -7.11 -2.13 -15.45
C ASP A 11 -8.41 -1.36 -15.16
N GLY A 12 -8.68 -0.30 -15.91
CA GLY A 12 -9.86 0.57 -15.71
C GLY A 12 -9.85 1.38 -14.40
N VAL A 13 -8.72 1.44 -13.69
CA VAL A 13 -8.55 2.23 -12.46
C VAL A 13 -7.57 3.35 -12.71
N HIS A 14 -8.00 4.57 -12.41
CA HIS A 14 -7.13 5.74 -12.42
C HIS A 14 -6.45 5.90 -11.08
N PHE A 15 -5.18 6.28 -11.11
CA PHE A 15 -4.40 6.61 -9.93
C PHE A 15 -3.80 8.02 -10.08
N GLU A 16 -3.83 8.78 -8.99
CA GLU A 16 -2.99 9.97 -8.88
C GLU A 16 -1.51 9.59 -8.71
N PRO A 17 -0.57 10.49 -9.03
CA PRO A 17 0.83 10.30 -8.70
C PRO A 17 1.02 9.99 -7.21
N ALA A 18 1.93 9.06 -6.90
CA ALA A 18 2.22 8.70 -5.53
C ALA A 18 2.85 9.88 -4.78
N GLU A 19 2.32 10.17 -3.60
CA GLU A 19 2.84 11.13 -2.64
C GLU A 19 3.59 10.39 -1.53
N GLU A 20 4.81 10.84 -1.23
CA GLU A 20 5.56 10.36 -0.07
C GLU A 20 5.02 10.97 1.22
N ILE A 21 4.64 10.12 2.17
CA ILE A 21 4.18 10.52 3.49
C ILE A 21 5.36 10.63 4.45
N VAL A 22 6.27 9.65 4.38
CA VAL A 22 7.48 9.60 5.19
C VAL A 22 8.54 8.76 4.48
N ASP A 23 9.76 9.26 4.43
CA ASP A 23 10.96 8.49 4.12
C ASP A 23 12.00 8.62 5.25
N ARG A 24 12.31 7.47 5.83
CA ARG A 24 13.36 7.23 6.81
C ARG A 24 14.14 6.02 6.34
N PRO A 25 15.26 6.22 5.63
CA PRO A 25 16.07 5.15 5.06
C PRO A 25 16.41 4.06 6.09
N GLY A 26 16.17 2.80 5.74
CA GLY A 26 16.40 1.63 6.60
C GLY A 26 15.38 1.42 7.72
N TRP A 27 14.41 2.32 7.88
CA TRP A 27 13.45 2.31 8.98
C TRP A 27 11.99 2.27 8.53
N LEU A 28 11.58 3.23 7.69
CA LEU A 28 10.18 3.42 7.31
C LEU A 28 10.09 4.23 6.03
N LEU A 29 9.42 3.68 5.03
CA LEU A 29 8.93 4.37 3.85
C LEU A 29 7.42 4.22 3.83
N ALA A 30 6.68 5.30 3.60
CA ALA A 30 5.26 5.21 3.31
C ALA A 30 4.87 6.18 2.19
N GLN A 31 4.03 5.69 1.30
CA GLN A 31 3.52 6.44 0.15
C GLN A 31 2.02 6.22 0.05
N LYS A 32 1.31 7.22 -0.48
CA LYS A 32 -0.12 7.09 -0.81
C LYS A 32 -0.41 7.60 -2.20
N CYS A 33 -1.50 7.14 -2.78
CA CYS A 33 -2.12 7.79 -3.91
C CYS A 33 -3.63 7.62 -3.85
N LYS A 34 -4.37 8.54 -4.48
CA LYS A 34 -5.80 8.34 -4.70
C LYS A 34 -6.03 7.44 -5.89
N PHE A 35 -7.16 6.73 -5.87
CA PHE A 35 -7.62 5.94 -6.98
C PHE A 35 -9.14 6.04 -7.14
N TRP A 36 -9.62 5.85 -8.37
CA TRP A 36 -11.04 5.78 -8.69
C TRP A 36 -11.28 4.95 -9.96
N SER A 37 -12.50 4.42 -10.10
CA SER A 37 -12.91 3.73 -11.32
C SER A 37 -13.14 4.72 -12.46
N GLU A 38 -12.71 4.37 -13.68
CA GLU A 38 -13.09 5.14 -14.88
C GLU A 38 -14.62 5.20 -15.05
N SER A 39 -15.32 4.11 -14.70
CA SER A 39 -16.78 4.00 -14.85
C SER A 39 -17.58 4.80 -13.81
N ASP A 40 -16.99 5.09 -12.65
CA ASP A 40 -17.59 5.90 -11.60
C ASP A 40 -16.52 6.69 -10.82
N PRO A 41 -16.19 7.91 -11.27
CA PRO A 41 -15.19 8.76 -10.63
C PRO A 41 -15.59 9.29 -9.24
N THR A 42 -16.85 9.11 -8.84
CA THR A 42 -17.32 9.54 -7.51
C THR A 42 -16.90 8.56 -6.40
N GLN A 43 -16.64 7.30 -6.78
CA GLN A 43 -16.14 6.26 -5.91
C GLN A 43 -14.62 6.34 -5.85
N GLN A 44 -14.12 7.07 -4.85
CA GLN A 44 -12.69 7.29 -4.66
C GLN A 44 -12.17 6.56 -3.42
N GLY A 45 -10.94 6.09 -3.51
CA GLY A 45 -10.19 5.51 -2.41
C GLY A 45 -8.76 6.04 -2.36
N THR A 46 -8.06 5.70 -1.29
CA THR A 46 -6.63 5.96 -1.13
C THR A 46 -5.91 4.63 -0.98
N MET A 47 -4.94 4.37 -1.84
CA MET A 47 -4.01 3.26 -1.66
C MET A 47 -2.84 3.75 -0.82
N LEU A 48 -2.53 3.01 0.25
CA LEU A 48 -1.44 3.31 1.16
C LEU A 48 -0.45 2.14 1.17
N PHE A 49 0.80 2.44 0.83
CA PHE A 49 1.92 1.53 0.95
C PHE A 49 2.75 1.90 2.17
N VAL A 50 3.12 0.90 2.96
CA VAL A 50 3.99 1.06 4.12
C VAL A 50 5.05 -0.01 4.06
N TYR A 51 6.31 0.40 4.00
CA TYR A 51 7.47 -0.47 4.11
C TYR A 51 8.25 -0.11 5.36
N ARG A 52 8.26 -0.98 6.36
CA ARG A 52 8.83 -0.66 7.69
C ARG A 52 9.75 -1.75 8.19
N SER A 53 10.76 -1.38 8.98
CA SER A 53 11.53 -2.37 9.74
C SER A 53 10.62 -3.03 10.79
N PRO A 54 10.76 -4.35 11.03
CA PRO A 54 10.04 -5.05 12.10
C PRO A 54 10.26 -4.42 13.48
N LEU A 55 11.38 -3.74 13.68
CA LEU A 55 11.75 -3.06 14.92
C LEU A 55 11.08 -1.70 15.11
N MET A 56 10.34 -1.19 14.12
CA MET A 56 9.61 0.08 14.21
C MET A 56 8.23 -0.13 14.84
N PRO A 57 7.98 0.31 16.09
CA PRO A 57 6.65 0.19 16.66
C PRO A 57 5.70 1.23 16.04
N CYS A 58 4.42 0.86 15.90
CA CYS A 58 3.38 1.77 15.39
C CYS A 58 3.14 2.99 16.28
N THR A 59 3.61 2.97 17.53
CA THR A 59 3.58 4.10 18.46
C THR A 59 4.73 5.09 18.27
N HIS A 60 5.74 4.77 17.47
CA HIS A 60 6.88 5.64 17.25
C HIS A 60 6.48 6.93 16.52
N LYS A 61 7.15 8.05 16.85
CA LYS A 61 6.86 9.37 16.27
C LYS A 61 6.95 9.41 14.74
N TRP A 62 7.82 8.59 14.13
CA TRP A 62 7.94 8.54 12.67
C TRP A 62 6.79 7.80 11.99
N TYR A 63 6.09 6.93 12.73
CA TYR A 63 4.92 6.22 12.22
C TYR A 63 3.63 7.05 12.33
N GLN A 64 3.66 8.17 13.05
CA GLN A 64 2.49 9.03 13.26
C GLN A 64 1.77 9.45 11.97
N PRO A 65 2.47 9.84 10.88
CA PRO A 65 1.80 10.15 9.61
C PRO A 65 1.01 8.96 9.04
N VAL A 66 1.58 7.76 9.12
CA VAL A 66 0.91 6.52 8.67
C VAL A 66 -0.29 6.20 9.57
N ALA A 67 -0.11 6.32 10.88
CA ALA A 67 -1.19 6.11 11.84
C ALA A 67 -2.34 7.10 11.62
N ALA A 68 -2.06 8.36 11.28
CA ALA A 68 -3.07 9.37 11.00
C ALA A 68 -3.95 8.99 9.80
N GLU A 69 -3.35 8.50 8.70
CA GLU A 69 -4.10 8.01 7.53
C GLU A 69 -4.99 6.81 7.89
N LEU A 70 -4.43 5.84 8.62
CA LEU A 70 -5.17 4.64 9.03
C LEU A 70 -6.31 4.97 10.01
N LEU A 71 -6.09 5.88 10.95
CA LEU A 71 -7.10 6.27 11.93
C LEU A 71 -8.20 7.17 11.36
N ALA A 72 -7.92 7.87 10.26
CA ALA A 72 -8.91 8.66 9.53
C ALA A 72 -9.78 7.82 8.58
N ALA A 73 -9.44 6.54 8.37
CA ALA A 73 -10.14 5.65 7.46
C ALA A 73 -11.49 5.20 8.04
N GLU A 74 -12.55 5.26 7.22
CA GLU A 74 -13.82 4.62 7.55
C GLU A 74 -13.75 3.10 7.37
N LYS A 75 -13.05 2.65 6.32
CA LYS A 75 -12.84 1.24 6.01
C LYS A 75 -11.43 1.03 5.48
N ILE A 76 -10.78 -0.02 5.97
CA ILE A 76 -9.43 -0.43 5.57
C ILE A 76 -9.52 -1.86 5.03
N ASN A 77 -9.10 -2.05 3.80
CA ASN A 77 -8.93 -3.36 3.17
C ASN A 77 -7.43 -3.68 3.12
N ILE A 78 -7.01 -4.77 3.75
CA ILE A 78 -5.62 -5.22 3.67
C ILE A 78 -5.45 -5.98 2.35
N LEU A 79 -4.57 -5.49 1.49
CA LEU A 79 -4.35 -6.04 0.15
C LEU A 79 -3.09 -6.92 0.09
N ALA A 80 -2.07 -6.57 0.88
CA ALA A 80 -0.89 -7.40 1.09
C ALA A 80 -0.27 -7.09 2.45
N ASP A 81 0.22 -8.11 3.15
CA ASP A 81 1.05 -8.00 4.34
C ASP A 81 2.11 -9.10 4.30
N MET A 82 3.37 -8.71 4.10
CA MET A 82 4.46 -9.63 3.79
C MET A 82 5.76 -9.21 4.47
N GLN A 83 6.58 -10.19 4.84
CA GLN A 83 7.97 -9.96 5.21
C GLN A 83 8.87 -10.10 3.98
N VAL A 84 9.82 -9.19 3.86
CA VAL A 84 10.81 -9.13 2.77
C VAL A 84 12.19 -9.17 3.41
N VAL A 85 13.06 -10.06 2.93
CA VAL A 85 14.48 -10.04 3.30
C VAL A 85 15.14 -8.88 2.55
N ASP A 86 15.76 -7.96 3.29
CA ASP A 86 16.32 -6.74 2.74
C ASP A 86 17.47 -6.26 3.63
N GLU A 87 18.71 -6.44 3.16
CA GLU A 87 19.92 -6.03 3.88
C GLU A 87 20.02 -4.51 4.07
N GLY A 88 19.32 -3.73 3.26
CA GLY A 88 19.20 -2.28 3.40
C GLY A 88 18.28 -1.85 4.55
N MET A 89 17.42 -2.76 5.03
CA MET A 89 16.55 -2.52 6.18
C MET A 89 17.24 -2.88 7.48
N MET A 90 16.91 -2.17 8.55
CA MET A 90 17.37 -2.56 9.87
C MET A 90 16.94 -3.98 10.21
N HIS A 91 17.90 -4.79 10.66
CA HIS A 91 17.75 -6.21 10.96
C HIS A 91 17.60 -7.11 9.70
N GLY A 92 18.01 -6.60 8.53
CA GLY A 92 18.05 -7.40 7.30
C GLY A 92 16.67 -7.80 6.77
N SER A 93 15.61 -7.15 7.25
CA SER A 93 14.23 -7.46 6.85
C SER A 93 13.33 -6.24 6.95
N GLY A 94 12.36 -6.17 6.05
CA GLY A 94 11.26 -5.20 6.04
C GLY A 94 9.92 -5.91 6.08
N GLN A 95 8.89 -5.21 6.53
CA GLN A 95 7.50 -5.59 6.36
C GLN A 95 6.87 -4.65 5.32
N SER A 96 6.32 -5.24 4.27
CA SER A 96 5.57 -4.57 3.21
C SER A 96 4.08 -4.74 3.48
N LEU A 97 3.38 -3.62 3.68
CA LEU A 97 1.94 -3.55 3.90
C LEU A 97 1.34 -2.67 2.80
N ILE A 98 0.35 -3.20 2.08
CA ILE A 98 -0.47 -2.45 1.12
C ILE A 98 -1.90 -2.50 1.60
N VAL A 99 -2.53 -1.34 1.73
CA VAL A 99 -3.94 -1.23 2.12
C VAL A 99 -4.71 -0.31 1.19
N GLY A 100 -5.98 -0.63 0.97
CA GLY A 100 -6.97 0.26 0.38
C GLY A 100 -7.81 0.91 1.47
N ILE A 101 -7.74 2.24 1.57
CA ILE A 101 -8.58 3.06 2.45
C ILE A 101 -9.74 3.59 1.62
N VAL A 102 -10.96 3.25 2.00
CA VAL A 102 -12.17 3.59 1.23
C VAL A 102 -13.31 4.01 2.15
N GLY A 103 -14.33 4.66 1.60
CA GLY A 103 -15.57 4.95 2.33
C GLY A 103 -16.36 3.66 2.65
N HIS A 104 -17.26 3.73 3.63
CA HIS A 104 -18.07 2.58 4.04
C HIS A 104 -18.82 1.91 2.87
N ASP A 105 -19.43 2.73 2.01
CA ASP A 105 -20.27 2.29 0.88
C ASP A 105 -19.49 2.10 -0.43
N PHE A 106 -18.16 2.06 -0.36
CA PHE A 106 -17.32 1.89 -1.54
C PHE A 106 -17.50 0.49 -2.15
N VAL A 107 -17.89 0.47 -3.43
CA VAL A 107 -18.01 -0.76 -4.23
C VAL A 107 -16.76 -0.98 -5.06
N GLY A 108 -16.30 0.06 -5.75
CA GLY A 108 -15.11 0.03 -6.58
C GLY A 108 -15.20 -0.86 -7.83
N PRO A 109 -14.14 -0.86 -8.65
CA PRO A 109 -14.05 -1.66 -9.87
C PRO A 109 -13.62 -3.11 -9.63
N HIS A 110 -12.94 -3.37 -8.51
CA HIS A 110 -12.49 -4.70 -8.10
C HIS A 110 -12.96 -5.00 -6.69
N THR A 111 -13.31 -6.26 -6.45
CA THR A 111 -13.50 -6.77 -5.09
C THR A 111 -12.16 -6.81 -4.34
N VAL A 112 -12.21 -6.88 -3.01
CA VAL A 112 -10.99 -6.98 -2.18
C VAL A 112 -10.19 -8.23 -2.55
N ASP A 113 -10.87 -9.36 -2.78
CA ASP A 113 -10.21 -10.64 -3.11
C ASP A 113 -9.52 -10.59 -4.47
N GLU A 114 -10.13 -9.95 -5.48
CA GLU A 114 -9.51 -9.73 -6.79
C GLU A 114 -8.27 -8.84 -6.66
N ALA A 115 -8.36 -7.75 -5.89
CA ALA A 115 -7.24 -6.86 -5.67
C ALA A 115 -6.07 -7.54 -4.95
N VAL A 116 -6.37 -8.37 -3.95
CA VAL A 116 -5.37 -9.22 -3.26
C VAL A 116 -4.71 -10.17 -4.25
N ALA A 117 -5.49 -10.84 -5.12
CA ALA A 117 -4.96 -11.78 -6.10
C ALA A 117 -4.03 -11.09 -7.12
N ILE A 118 -4.44 -9.94 -7.67
CA ILE A 118 -3.63 -9.15 -8.61
C ILE A 118 -2.28 -8.78 -8.00
N ILE A 119 -2.28 -8.30 -6.74
CA ILE A 119 -1.05 -7.93 -6.05
C ILE A 119 -0.20 -9.16 -5.76
N ALA A 120 -0.79 -10.26 -5.27
CA ALA A 120 -0.06 -11.49 -4.98
C ALA A 120 0.64 -12.09 -6.22
N ASP A 121 -0.01 -12.05 -7.38
CA ASP A 121 0.56 -12.53 -8.64
C ASP A 121 1.78 -11.69 -9.07
N ALA A 122 1.72 -10.36 -8.89
CA ALA A 122 2.84 -9.49 -9.19
C ALA A 122 4.08 -9.79 -8.31
N TYR A 123 3.88 -10.04 -7.01
CA TYR A 123 4.97 -10.40 -6.10
C TYR A 123 5.52 -11.81 -6.34
N SER A 124 4.69 -12.75 -6.78
CA SER A 124 5.13 -14.10 -7.13
C SER A 124 6.05 -14.09 -8.35
N THR A 125 5.73 -13.26 -9.34
CA THR A 125 6.52 -13.10 -10.57
C THR A 125 7.88 -12.46 -10.30
N GLU A 126 7.98 -11.50 -9.36
CA GLU A 126 9.27 -10.89 -8.99
C GLU A 126 10.21 -11.88 -8.27
N SER A 127 9.68 -12.88 -7.56
CA SER A 127 10.49 -13.87 -6.83
C SER A 127 11.12 -14.94 -7.73
N GLU A 128 10.58 -15.18 -8.93
CA GLU A 128 11.16 -16.11 -9.91
C GLU A 128 12.31 -15.50 -10.74
N VAL A 129 12.47 -14.17 -10.69
CA VAL A 129 13.43 -13.42 -11.53
C VAL A 129 14.62 -12.90 -10.71
N ALA A 130 14.62 -13.08 -9.39
CA ALA A 130 15.64 -12.60 -8.46
C ALA A 130 16.75 -13.63 -8.13
#